data_AF-A0A525IU17-F1
#
_entry.id   AF-A0A525IU17-F1
#
_cell.length_a   1.000
_cell.length_b   1.000
_cell.length_c   1.000
_cell.angle_alpha   90.00
_cell.angle_beta   90.00
_cell.angle_gamma   90.00
#
_symmetry.space_group_name_H-M   'P 1'
#
loop_
_entity.id
_entity.type
_entity.pdbx_description
1 polymer ?
#
loop_
_entity_poly.entity_id
_entity_poly.type
_entity_poly.pdbx_seq_one_letter_code
_entity_poly.pdbx_strand_id
1 'polypeptide(L)'
;MHLVSRARRIGLALLVAAAIVGPAAAQPPSYDGDWAGTLEVQGQKLRLELHLKTVDGQETGELNSLDQGATIPATAVKTEGGQLSVLFLAVGGELTAKLSADGKTLAGTWSQGAPLPLTMTRK
;
A
#
# COMPACT_ATOMS: atom_id res chain seq x y z
N MET A 1 61.19 26.97 52.53
CA MET A 1 61.38 25.54 52.85
C MET A 1 59.99 24.90 52.85
N HIS A 2 59.84 23.85 52.05
CA HIS A 2 58.68 22.96 51.87
C HIS A 2 57.45 23.43 51.07
N LEU A 3 57.44 22.86 49.86
CA LEU A 3 56.43 22.64 48.83
C LEU A 3 55.25 21.76 49.33
N VAL A 4 54.33 21.46 48.39
CA VAL A 4 53.34 20.34 48.32
C VAL A 4 51.91 20.77 48.71
N SER A 5 50.81 20.53 47.97
CA SER A 5 50.55 19.81 46.73
C SER A 5 49.24 20.28 46.06
N ARG A 6 49.12 19.94 44.77
CA ARG A 6 47.97 20.13 43.87
C ARG A 6 46.78 19.25 44.26
N ALA A 7 45.57 19.73 43.96
CA ALA A 7 44.45 18.86 43.58
C ALA A 7 43.51 19.62 42.61
N ARG A 8 43.65 19.35 41.30
CA ARG A 8 42.63 19.68 40.31
C ARG A 8 41.51 18.65 40.44
N ARG A 9 40.31 19.09 40.82
CA ARG A 9 39.10 18.27 40.70
C ARG A 9 38.40 18.66 39.40
N ILE A 10 38.59 17.86 38.36
CA ILE A 10 37.79 17.94 37.14
C ILE A 10 36.48 17.22 37.47
N GLY A 11 35.41 17.99 37.69
CA GLY A 11 34.07 17.46 37.82
C GLY A 11 33.56 17.04 36.45
N LEU A 12 33.26 15.75 36.29
CA LEU A 12 32.66 15.17 35.09
C LEU A 12 31.22 15.68 34.96
N ALA A 13 30.93 16.50 33.96
CA ALA A 13 29.57 16.89 33.62
C ALA A 13 28.89 15.76 32.83
N LEU A 14 27.94 15.07 33.46
CA LEU A 14 27.04 14.12 32.81
C LEU A 14 26.00 14.91 31.99
N LEU A 15 26.18 14.94 30.67
CA LEU A 15 25.16 15.38 29.71
C LEU A 15 24.15 14.24 29.52
N VAL A 16 22.97 14.38 30.11
CA VAL A 16 21.82 13.53 29.80
C VAL A 16 21.16 14.08 28.53
N ALA A 17 21.40 13.44 27.39
CA ALA A 17 20.67 13.71 26.17
C ALA A 17 19.31 13.01 26.23
N ALA A 18 18.23 13.76 26.49
CA ALA A 18 16.87 13.25 26.38
C ALA A 18 16.47 13.20 24.90
N ALA A 19 16.43 12.01 24.31
CA ALA A 19 15.87 11.80 22.98
C ALA A 19 14.35 11.95 23.06
N ILE A 20 13.82 13.00 22.42
CA ILE A 20 12.38 13.23 22.27
C ILE A 20 11.88 12.25 21.21
N VAL A 21 11.39 11.09 21.61
CA VAL A 21 10.73 10.15 20.69
C VAL A 21 9.29 10.66 20.48
N GLY A 22 9.08 11.43 19.41
CA GLY A 22 7.74 11.78 18.96
C GLY A 22 7.01 10.54 18.41
N PRO A 23 5.67 10.49 18.45
CA PRO A 23 4.92 9.38 17.86
C PRO A 23 5.19 9.33 16.36
N ALA A 24 5.68 8.19 15.87
CA ALA A 24 5.73 7.92 14.44
C ALA A 24 4.28 7.89 13.92
N ALA A 25 3.88 8.91 13.15
CA ALA A 25 2.63 8.83 12.41
C ALA A 25 2.75 7.65 11.44
N ALA A 26 2.00 6.57 11.68
CA ALA A 26 1.92 5.46 10.75
C ALA A 26 1.39 6.04 9.43
N GLN A 27 2.17 5.92 8.35
CA GLN A 27 1.65 6.25 7.03
C GLN A 27 0.44 5.35 6.75
N PRO A 28 -0.62 5.87 6.11
CA PRO A 28 -1.71 5.02 5.65
C PRO A 28 -1.13 3.86 4.84
N PRO A 29 -1.63 2.63 4.99
CA PRO A 29 -1.14 1.51 4.21
C PRO A 29 -1.29 1.83 2.71
N SER A 30 -0.22 1.60 1.94
CA SER A 30 -0.19 1.90 0.51
C SER A 30 -1.02 0.90 -0.29
N TYR A 31 -1.62 1.36 -1.37
CA TYR A 31 -2.29 0.51 -2.36
C TYR A 31 -1.30 -0.18 -3.31
N ASP A 32 -0.09 0.36 -3.46
CA ASP A 32 0.99 -0.25 -4.26
C ASP A 32 1.25 -1.68 -3.84
N GLY A 33 1.47 -2.57 -4.81
CA GLY A 33 1.78 -3.97 -4.61
C GLY A 33 1.02 -4.90 -5.56
N ASP A 34 1.25 -6.19 -5.37
CA ASP A 34 0.60 -7.25 -6.12
C ASP A 34 -0.55 -7.83 -5.31
N TRP A 35 -1.70 -7.97 -5.96
CA TRP A 35 -2.95 -8.39 -5.34
C TRP A 35 -3.54 -9.55 -6.13
N ALA A 36 -3.98 -10.60 -5.45
CA ALA A 36 -4.59 -11.76 -6.08
C ALA A 36 -6.02 -11.96 -5.57
N GLY A 37 -6.96 -12.23 -6.47
CA GLY A 37 -8.34 -12.52 -6.12
C GLY A 37 -9.00 -13.42 -7.16
N THR A 38 -10.17 -13.95 -6.82
CA THR A 38 -10.98 -14.74 -7.77
C THR A 38 -12.28 -14.01 -8.01
N LEU A 39 -12.54 -13.64 -9.27
CA LEU A 39 -13.81 -13.10 -9.70
C LEU A 39 -14.73 -14.25 -10.12
N GLU A 40 -15.94 -14.29 -9.55
CA GLU A 40 -16.98 -15.21 -10.00
C GLU A 40 -17.93 -14.49 -10.95
N VAL A 41 -18.02 -14.97 -12.19
CA VAL A 41 -18.85 -14.37 -13.24
C VAL A 41 -19.57 -15.47 -14.01
N GLN A 42 -20.90 -15.45 -13.99
CA GLN A 42 -21.74 -16.42 -14.72
C GLN A 42 -21.34 -17.89 -14.46
N GLY A 43 -20.96 -18.22 -13.22
CA GLY A 43 -20.52 -19.57 -12.84
C GLY A 43 -19.09 -19.93 -13.22
N GLN A 44 -18.35 -19.04 -13.90
CA GLN A 44 -16.92 -19.16 -14.13
C GLN A 44 -16.14 -18.50 -12.99
N LYS A 45 -14.94 -19.03 -12.71
CA LYS A 45 -14.00 -18.47 -11.74
C LYS A 45 -12.77 -17.98 -12.49
N LEU A 46 -12.48 -16.69 -12.40
CA LEU A 46 -11.32 -16.06 -13.01
C LEU A 46 -10.34 -15.63 -11.92
N ARG A 47 -9.13 -16.19 -11.92
CA ARG A 47 -8.03 -15.75 -11.06
C ARG A 47 -7.43 -14.49 -11.68
N LEU A 48 -7.49 -13.43 -10.88
CA LEU A 48 -7.03 -12.11 -11.26
C LEU A 48 -5.81 -11.74 -10.42
N GLU A 49 -4.82 -11.14 -11.07
CA GLU A 49 -3.69 -10.50 -10.42
C GLU A 49 -3.65 -9.02 -10.79
N LEU A 50 -3.83 -8.15 -9.81
CA LEU A 50 -3.74 -6.70 -9.98
C LEU A 50 -2.37 -6.24 -9.48
N HIS A 51 -1.64 -5.55 -10.35
CA HIS A 51 -0.37 -4.94 -10.05
C HIS A 51 -0.59 -3.43 -9.93
N LEU A 52 -0.23 -2.84 -8.80
CA LEU A 52 -0.30 -1.40 -8.56
C LEU A 52 1.07 -0.86 -8.21
N LYS A 53 1.44 0.27 -8.81
CA LYS A 53 2.70 0.96 -8.53
C LYS A 53 2.54 2.46 -8.68
N THR A 54 3.22 3.21 -7.83
CA THR A 54 3.38 4.66 -7.96
C THR A 54 4.74 5.00 -8.53
N VAL A 55 4.79 5.70 -9.66
CA VAL A 55 6.03 6.15 -10.31
C VAL A 55 5.97 7.66 -10.44
N ASP A 56 6.96 8.37 -9.88
CA ASP A 56 7.04 9.84 -9.89
C ASP A 56 5.76 10.53 -9.36
N GLY A 57 5.10 9.90 -8.38
CA GLY A 57 3.84 10.38 -7.80
C GLY A 57 2.58 10.07 -8.62
N GLN A 58 2.72 9.36 -9.75
CA GLN A 58 1.60 8.90 -10.56
C GLN A 58 1.30 7.42 -10.29
N GLU A 59 0.07 7.13 -9.88
CA GLU A 59 -0.41 5.76 -9.71
C GLU A 59 -0.64 5.11 -11.08
N THR A 60 -0.19 3.86 -11.22
CA THR A 60 -0.36 3.05 -12.44
C THR A 60 -0.69 1.62 -12.05
N GLY A 61 -1.26 0.85 -12.98
CA GLY A 61 -1.55 -0.54 -12.71
C GLY A 61 -1.85 -1.38 -13.94
N GLU A 62 -1.97 -2.67 -13.72
CA GLU A 62 -2.26 -3.68 -14.73
C GLU A 62 -3.01 -4.85 -14.08
N LEU A 63 -3.98 -5.42 -14.78
CA LEU A 63 -4.74 -6.57 -14.36
C LEU A 63 -4.45 -7.77 -15.27
N ASN A 64 -3.95 -8.84 -14.69
CA ASN A 64 -3.76 -10.12 -15.34
C ASN A 64 -4.94 -11.04 -15.02
N SER A 65 -5.63 -11.53 -16.06
CA SER A 65 -6.62 -12.59 -15.95
C SER A 65 -5.98 -13.91 -16.36
N LEU A 66 -5.55 -14.70 -15.38
CA LEU A 66 -4.71 -15.88 -15.60
C LEU A 66 -5.43 -16.95 -16.40
N ASP A 67 -6.71 -17.17 -16.10
CA ASP A 67 -7.53 -18.19 -16.75
C ASP A 67 -7.96 -17.80 -18.18
N GLN A 68 -7.77 -16.52 -18.55
CA GLN A 68 -8.01 -16.01 -19.90
C GLN A 68 -6.71 -15.73 -20.68
N GLY A 69 -5.55 -15.80 -20.02
CA GLY A 69 -4.27 -15.44 -20.62
C GLY A 69 -4.19 -13.98 -21.08
N ALA A 70 -4.90 -13.07 -20.38
CA ALA A 70 -5.03 -11.68 -20.77
C ALA A 70 -4.33 -10.75 -19.76
N THR A 71 -3.70 -9.71 -20.29
CA THR A 71 -3.06 -8.63 -19.54
C THR A 71 -3.70 -7.30 -19.96
N ILE A 72 -4.21 -6.56 -18.98
CA ILE A 72 -5.05 -5.39 -19.22
C ILE A 72 -4.45 -4.19 -18.45
N PRO A 73 -3.77 -3.26 -19.15
CA PRO A 73 -3.28 -2.05 -18.51
C PRO A 73 -4.42 -1.20 -17.96
N ALA A 74 -4.23 -0.65 -16.76
CA ALA A 74 -5.14 0.35 -16.23
C ALA A 74 -5.05 1.63 -17.08
N THR A 75 -6.21 2.16 -17.46
CA THR A 75 -6.34 3.48 -18.09
C THR A 75 -6.12 4.59 -17.05
N ALA A 76 -6.64 4.40 -15.84
CA ALA A 76 -6.46 5.32 -14.73
C ALA A 76 -6.47 4.56 -13.41
N VAL A 77 -5.65 5.02 -12.48
CA VAL A 77 -5.67 4.61 -11.07
C VAL A 77 -5.86 5.86 -10.24
N LYS A 78 -6.76 5.80 -9.25
CA LYS A 78 -7.00 6.90 -8.34
C LYS A 78 -7.27 6.38 -6.93
N THR A 79 -6.50 6.89 -5.98
CA THR A 79 -6.78 6.75 -4.56
C THR A 79 -7.32 8.06 -3.97
N GLU A 80 -8.56 8.06 -3.50
CA GLU A 80 -9.18 9.22 -2.84
C GLU A 80 -10.12 8.77 -1.71
N GLY A 81 -10.11 9.47 -0.58
CA GLY A 81 -11.05 9.20 0.52
C GLY A 81 -10.98 7.78 1.10
N GLY A 82 -9.84 7.11 1.00
CA GLY A 82 -9.67 5.72 1.44
C GLY A 82 -10.31 4.69 0.49
N GLN A 83 -10.56 5.07 -0.76
CA GLN A 83 -11.02 4.19 -1.82
C GLN A 83 -10.04 4.22 -2.99
N LEU A 84 -9.73 3.04 -3.50
CA LEU A 84 -9.06 2.81 -4.77
C LEU A 84 -10.12 2.70 -5.87
N SER A 85 -9.89 3.38 -6.99
CA SER A 85 -10.59 3.20 -8.26
C SER A 85 -9.58 2.90 -9.36
N VAL A 86 -9.79 1.80 -10.11
CA VAL A 86 -8.96 1.40 -11.25
C VAL A 86 -9.85 1.19 -12.47
N LEU A 87 -9.61 1.98 -13.52
CA LEU A 87 -10.38 1.94 -14.76
C LEU A 87 -9.64 1.15 -15.84
N PHE A 88 -10.35 0.28 -16.55
CA PHE A 88 -9.84 -0.54 -17.65
C PHE A 88 -10.73 -0.36 -18.90
N LEU A 89 -10.53 0.75 -19.64
CA LEU A 89 -11.38 1.08 -20.79
C LEU A 89 -11.37 0.03 -21.89
N ALA A 90 -10.24 -0.66 -22.11
CA ALA A 90 -10.08 -1.69 -23.14
C ALA A 90 -11.11 -2.83 -23.03
N VAL A 91 -11.65 -3.07 -21.83
CA VAL A 91 -12.66 -4.08 -21.56
C VAL A 91 -13.95 -3.51 -20.97
N GLY A 92 -14.07 -2.19 -20.87
CA GLY A 92 -15.17 -1.52 -20.18
C GLY A 92 -15.31 -1.94 -18.70
N GLY A 93 -14.18 -2.20 -18.03
CA GLY A 93 -14.14 -2.69 -16.66
C GLY A 93 -13.70 -1.60 -15.68
N GLU A 94 -14.17 -1.68 -14.44
CA GLU A 94 -13.72 -0.85 -13.33
C GLU A 94 -13.65 -1.66 -12.03
N LEU A 95 -12.58 -1.49 -11.25
CA LEU A 95 -12.49 -1.97 -9.87
C LEU A 95 -12.59 -0.79 -8.92
N THR A 96 -13.51 -0.84 -7.96
CA THR A 96 -13.49 0.04 -6.78
C THR A 96 -13.29 -0.78 -5.51
N ALA A 97 -12.33 -0.42 -4.66
CA ALA A 97 -11.99 -1.21 -3.48
C ALA A 97 -11.54 -0.35 -2.30
N LYS A 98 -11.70 -0.88 -1.08
CA LYS A 98 -11.13 -0.31 0.14
C LYS A 98 -10.03 -1.22 0.68
N LEU A 99 -8.94 -0.60 1.10
CA LEU A 99 -7.87 -1.31 1.80
C LEU A 99 -8.23 -1.52 3.27
N SER A 100 -8.11 -2.75 3.71
CA SER A 100 -8.22 -3.14 5.12
C SER A 100 -7.15 -2.43 5.98
N ALA A 101 -7.45 -2.24 7.26
CA ALA A 101 -6.57 -1.52 8.18
C ALA A 101 -5.19 -2.16 8.36
N ASP A 102 -5.07 -3.48 8.16
CA ASP A 102 -3.79 -4.20 8.21
C ASP A 102 -3.02 -4.17 6.88
N GLY A 103 -3.59 -3.56 5.84
CA GLY A 103 -2.99 -3.40 4.52
C GLY A 103 -2.96 -4.69 3.68
N LYS A 104 -3.69 -5.75 4.05
CA LYS A 104 -3.55 -7.08 3.42
C LYS A 104 -4.66 -7.47 2.45
N THR A 105 -5.79 -6.79 2.52
CA THR A 105 -6.97 -7.12 1.71
C THR A 105 -7.57 -5.88 1.08
N LEU A 106 -7.84 -5.96 -0.22
CA LEU A 106 -8.71 -5.06 -0.96
C LEU A 106 -10.10 -5.70 -1.05
N ALA A 107 -11.09 -5.09 -0.41
CA ALA A 107 -12.49 -5.50 -0.51
C ALA A 107 -13.23 -4.52 -1.42
N GLY A 108 -13.84 -5.01 -2.51
CA GLY A 108 -14.34 -4.15 -3.55
C GLY A 108 -15.38 -4.76 -4.48
N THR A 109 -15.61 -4.06 -5.58
CA THR A 109 -16.55 -4.41 -6.64
C THR A 109 -15.88 -4.24 -7.98
N TRP A 110 -15.90 -5.29 -8.79
CA TRP A 110 -15.61 -5.26 -10.21
C TRP A 110 -16.90 -4.93 -10.98
N SER A 111 -16.88 -3.94 -11.87
CA SER A 111 -18.01 -3.55 -12.69
C SER A 111 -17.65 -3.71 -14.17
N GLN A 112 -18.40 -4.56 -14.86
CA GLN A 112 -18.27 -4.77 -16.31
C GLN A 112 -19.63 -5.23 -16.86
N GLY A 113 -20.48 -4.26 -17.21
CA GLY A 113 -21.89 -4.48 -17.53
C GLY A 113 -22.78 -4.72 -16.29
N ALA A 114 -22.29 -5.46 -15.29
CA ALA A 114 -22.93 -5.63 -13.98
C ALA A 114 -21.88 -5.59 -12.84
N PRO A 115 -22.26 -5.15 -11.63
CA PRO A 115 -21.37 -5.16 -10.47
C PRO A 115 -21.24 -6.58 -9.91
N LEU A 116 -20.01 -6.99 -9.62
CA LEU A 116 -19.65 -8.26 -9.01
C LEU A 116 -18.71 -8.02 -7.82
N PRO A 117 -18.91 -8.69 -6.68
CA PRO A 117 -17.98 -8.58 -5.56
C PRO A 117 -16.63 -9.14 -5.95
N LEU A 118 -15.55 -8.43 -5.57
CA LEU A 118 -14.19 -8.91 -5.73
C LEU A 118 -13.40 -8.57 -4.47
N THR A 119 -12.82 -9.60 -3.86
CA THR A 119 -11.86 -9.46 -2.77
C THR A 119 -10.50 -9.94 -3.27
N MET A 120 -9.47 -9.12 -3.05
CA MET A 120 -8.10 -9.44 -3.41
C MET A 120 -7.21 -9.39 -2.17
N THR A 121 -6.28 -10.33 -2.06
CA THR A 121 -5.31 -10.40 -0.99
C THR A 121 -3.94 -10.04 -1.53
N ARG A 122 -3.18 -9.29 -0.73
CA ARG A 122 -1.80 -8.95 -1.06
C ARG A 122 -0.96 -10.22 -1.17
N LYS A 123 -0.10 -10.29 -2.19
CA LYS A 123 0.89 -11.35 -2.34
C LYS A 123 2.11 -11.17 -1.44
#